data_AF-A0AAW2NQB1-F1
#
_entry.id   AF-A0AAW2NQB1-F1
#
_cell.length_a   1.000
_cell.length_b   1.000
_cell.length_c   1.000
_cell.angle_alpha   90.00
_cell.angle_beta   90.00
_cell.angle_gamma   90.00
#
_symmetry.space_group_name_H-M   'P 1'
#
loop_
_entity.id
_entity.type
_entity.pdbx_description
1 polymer ?
#
loop_
_entity_poly.entity_id
_entity_poly.type
_entity_poly.pdbx_seq_one_letter_code
_entity_poly.pdbx_strand_id
1 'polypeptide(L)'
;MGPSDSEFLQAAIGSCQKNSIPVRVLDRSEVFEEFSGKFQLPEGWIGVVTPQGGVIKATNAVAMFETLGSEKWRELKDNIEVVDIK
;
A
#
# COMPACT_ATOMS: atom_id res chain seq x y z
N MET A 1 -0.78 -3.64 -11.15
CA MET A 1 -1.05 -4.18 -12.50
C MET A 1 -0.86 -3.04 -13.48
N GLY A 2 -0.33 -3.30 -14.68
CA GLY A 2 -0.04 -2.26 -15.67
C GLY A 2 0.78 -2.80 -16.83
N PRO A 3 1.12 -1.94 -17.81
CA PRO A 3 2.03 -2.28 -18.90
C PRO A 3 3.36 -2.83 -18.37
N SER A 4 3.93 -3.83 -19.05
CA SER A 4 5.18 -4.46 -18.64
C SER A 4 6.38 -3.50 -18.63
N ASP A 5 6.34 -2.43 -19.43
CA ASP A 5 7.35 -1.39 -19.55
C ASP A 5 7.12 -0.20 -18.60
N SER A 6 6.12 -0.26 -17.72
CA SER A 6 5.85 0.81 -16.75
C SER A 6 7.00 0.99 -15.76
N GLU A 7 7.62 2.18 -15.77
CA GLU A 7 8.72 2.54 -14.87
C GLU A 7 8.35 2.37 -13.38
N PHE A 8 7.11 2.71 -13.00
CA PHE A 8 6.63 2.56 -11.63
C PHE A 8 6.56 1.09 -11.19
N LEU A 9 6.09 0.18 -12.06
CA LEU A 9 6.03 -1.24 -11.75
C LEU A 9 7.43 -1.84 -11.69
N GLN A 10 8.31 -1.48 -12.62
CA GLN A 10 9.70 -1.93 -12.62
C GLN A 10 10.43 -1.44 -11.36
N ALA A 11 10.22 -0.19 -10.94
CA ALA A 11 10.77 0.33 -9.70
C ALA A 11 10.23 -0.41 -8.46
N ALA A 12 8.94 -0.73 -8.42
CA ALA A 12 8.34 -1.49 -7.32
C ALA A 12 8.92 -2.92 -7.23
N ILE A 13 9.04 -3.62 -8.37
CA ILE A 13 9.66 -4.95 -8.45
C ILE A 13 11.13 -4.89 -7.99
N GLY A 14 11.90 -3.95 -8.53
CA GLY A 14 13.31 -3.77 -8.18
C GLY A 14 13.50 -3.42 -6.71
N SER A 15 12.62 -2.60 -6.13
CA SER A 15 12.61 -2.30 -4.70
C SER A 15 12.32 -3.53 -3.86
N CYS A 16 11.34 -4.36 -4.25
CA CYS A 16 11.03 -5.59 -3.53
C CYS A 16 12.23 -6.55 -3.55
N GLN A 17 12.84 -6.75 -4.72
CA GLN A 17 14.04 -7.58 -4.87
C GLN A 17 15.20 -7.07 -4.02
N LYS A 18 15.47 -5.76 -4.06
CA LYS A 18 16.54 -5.12 -3.27
C LYS A 18 16.35 -5.31 -1.76
N ASN A 19 15.11 -5.32 -1.28
CA ASN A 19 14.78 -5.41 0.14
C ASN A 19 14.38 -6.84 0.56
N SER A 20 14.61 -7.86 -0.27
CA SER A 20 14.24 -9.26 0.01
C SER A 20 12.76 -9.45 0.35
N ILE A 21 11.89 -8.62 -0.23
CA ILE A 21 10.44 -8.74 -0.15
C ILE A 21 10.00 -9.73 -1.23
N PRO A 22 9.32 -10.84 -0.88
CA PRO A 22 8.79 -11.78 -1.85
C PRO A 22 7.87 -11.07 -2.84
N VAL A 23 8.19 -11.18 -4.12
CA VAL A 23 7.44 -10.57 -5.22
C VAL A 23 7.28 -11.59 -6.34
N ARG A 24 6.05 -11.73 -6.84
CA ARG A 24 5.72 -12.51 -8.03
C ARG A 24 5.27 -11.55 -9.12
N VAL A 25 5.88 -11.68 -10.30
CA VAL A 25 5.39 -11.04 -11.53
C VAL A 25 4.53 -12.07 -12.23
N LEU A 26 3.29 -11.71 -12.50
CA LEU A 26 2.28 -12.57 -13.10
C LEU A 26 1.94 -12.05 -14.49
N ASP A 27 1.85 -12.94 -15.46
CA ASP A 27 1.29 -12.62 -16.77
C ASP A 27 -0.24 -12.47 -16.71
N ARG A 28 -0.83 -12.11 -17.85
CA ARG A 28 -2.28 -11.91 -17.99
C ARG A 28 -3.10 -13.14 -17.55
N SER A 29 -2.66 -14.35 -17.90
CA SER A 29 -3.36 -15.59 -17.58
C SER A 29 -3.21 -15.96 -16.11
N GLU A 30 -2.02 -15.78 -15.55
CA GLU A 30 -1.74 -16.01 -14.13
C GLU A 30 -2.53 -15.05 -13.24
N VAL A 31 -2.69 -13.79 -13.64
CA VAL A 31 -3.55 -12.83 -12.91
C VAL A 31 -5.02 -13.24 -12.93
N PHE A 32 -5.51 -13.77 -14.05
CA PHE A 32 -6.88 -14.24 -14.15
C PHE A 32 -7.13 -15.38 -13.15
N GLU A 33 -6.23 -16.38 -13.10
CA GLU A 33 -6.34 -17.51 -12.16
C GLU A 33 -6.18 -17.09 -10.70
N GLU A 34 -5.15 -16.29 -10.39
CA GLU A 34 -4.83 -15.83 -9.02
C GLU A 34 -6.02 -15.13 -8.34
N PHE A 35 -6.82 -14.39 -9.11
CA PHE A 35 -7.97 -13.64 -8.60
C PHE A 35 -9.32 -14.22 -9.03
N SER A 36 -9.37 -15.50 -9.36
CA SER A 36 -10.61 -16.24 -9.68
C SER A 36 -11.45 -15.57 -10.77
N GLY A 37 -10.79 -15.08 -11.82
CA GLY A 37 -11.39 -14.44 -12.98
C GLY A 37 -11.89 -13.01 -12.77
N LYS A 38 -11.69 -12.41 -11.58
CA LYS A 38 -12.14 -11.04 -11.29
C LYS A 38 -11.40 -9.96 -12.08
N PHE A 39 -10.17 -10.25 -12.51
CA PHE A 39 -9.36 -9.35 -13.30
C PHE A 39 -9.00 -10.00 -14.64
N GLN A 40 -9.35 -9.31 -15.72
CA GLN A 40 -8.90 -9.66 -17.07
C GLN A 40 -8.03 -8.52 -17.59
N LEU A 41 -6.72 -8.75 -17.64
CA LEU A 41 -5.78 -7.71 -18.06
C LEU A 41 -5.81 -7.52 -19.59
N PRO A 42 -5.42 -6.34 -20.10
CA PRO A 42 -5.08 -6.14 -21.50
C PRO A 42 -3.85 -6.95 -21.93
N GLU A 43 -3.60 -7.03 -23.24
CA GLU A 43 -2.35 -7.59 -23.76
C GLU A 43 -1.15 -6.71 -23.37
N GLY A 44 0.00 -7.33 -23.12
CA GLY A 44 1.22 -6.65 -22.69
C GLY A 44 1.22 -6.18 -21.24
N TRP A 45 0.15 -6.42 -20.48
CA TRP A 45 0.07 -6.06 -19.07
C TRP A 45 0.50 -7.21 -18.16
N ILE A 46 1.07 -6.83 -17.01
CA ILE A 46 1.50 -7.73 -15.95
C ILE A 46 0.83 -7.38 -14.62
N GLY A 47 0.67 -8.39 -13.78
CA GLY A 47 0.40 -8.27 -12.35
C GLY A 47 1.69 -8.34 -11.54
N VAL A 48 1.70 -7.67 -10.39
CA VAL A 48 2.78 -7.79 -9.40
C VAL A 48 2.11 -8.06 -8.06
N VAL A 49 2.47 -9.17 -7.42
CA VAL A 49 1.86 -9.63 -6.17
C VAL A 49 2.93 -9.85 -5.13
N THR A 50 2.69 -9.35 -3.92
CA THR A 50 3.50 -9.67 -2.74
C THR A 50 2.57 -10.12 -1.60
N PRO A 51 2.89 -11.23 -0.89
CA PRO A 51 2.10 -11.66 0.25
C PRO A 51 2.27 -10.76 1.49
N GLN A 52 3.25 -9.87 1.49
CA GLN A 52 3.54 -8.98 2.61
C GLN A 52 2.77 -7.65 2.54
N GLY A 53 2.09 -7.37 1.43
CA GLY A 53 1.22 -6.20 1.28
C GLY A 53 -0.07 -6.34 2.09
N GLY A 54 -0.85 -5.26 2.14
CA GLY A 54 -2.14 -5.27 2.84
C GLY A 54 -2.86 -3.94 2.80
N VAL A 55 -3.93 -3.85 3.59
CA VAL A 55 -4.75 -2.64 3.74
C VAL A 55 -4.68 -2.18 5.18
N ILE A 56 -4.45 -0.89 5.38
CA ILE A 56 -4.50 -0.26 6.71
C ILE A 56 -5.77 0.58 6.80
N LYS A 57 -6.57 0.37 7.85
CA LYS A 57 -7.70 1.25 8.18
C LYS A 57 -7.18 2.50 8.87
N ALA A 58 -6.86 3.53 8.07
CA ALA A 58 -6.19 4.75 8.53
C ALA A 58 -6.89 5.42 9.72
N THR A 59 -8.23 5.51 9.71
CA THR A 59 -8.99 6.09 10.82
C THR A 59 -8.82 5.34 12.13
N ASN A 60 -8.76 4.00 12.09
CA ASN A 60 -8.48 3.21 13.29
C ASN A 60 -7.02 3.37 13.75
N ALA A 61 -6.07 3.49 12.82
CA ALA A 61 -4.67 3.72 13.18
C ALA A 61 -4.49 5.05 13.91
N VAL A 62 -5.13 6.13 13.43
CA VAL A 62 -5.13 7.44 14.11
C VAL A 62 -5.80 7.35 15.48
N ALA A 63 -7.00 6.77 15.55
CA ALA A 63 -7.71 6.62 16.82
C ALA A 63 -6.91 5.81 17.86
N MET A 64 -6.16 4.79 17.42
CA MET A 64 -5.26 4.03 18.29
C MET A 64 -4.14 4.92 18.86
N PHE A 65 -3.51 5.74 18.02
CA PHE A 65 -2.48 6.68 18.49
C PHE A 65 -3.04 7.74 19.44
N GLU A 66 -4.21 8.30 19.14
CA GLU A 66 -4.88 9.27 20.01
C GLU A 66 -5.21 8.65 21.37
N THR A 67 -5.69 7.39 21.38
CA THR A 67 -5.99 6.65 22.62
C THR A 67 -4.73 6.44 23.45
N LEU A 68 -3.66 5.87 22.85
CA LEU A 68 -2.38 5.65 23.55
C LEU A 68 -1.72 6.95 24.00
N GLY A 69 -1.90 8.02 23.21
CA GLY A 69 -1.44 9.36 23.52
C GLY A 69 -2.20 9.96 24.70
N SER A 70 -3.52 9.78 24.77
CA SER A 70 -4.33 10.29 25.89
C SER A 70 -3.93 9.68 27.25
N GLU A 71 -3.43 8.44 27.25
CA GLU A 71 -2.93 7.78 28.47
C GLU A 71 -1.53 8.27 28.89
N LYS A 72 -0.73 8.79 27.95
CA LYS A 72 0.68 9.13 28.17
C LYS A 72 1.00 10.63 28.09
N TRP A 73 0.13 11.42 27.48
CA TRP A 73 0.31 12.84 27.20
C TRP A 73 -0.66 13.68 28.01
N ARG A 74 -0.30 14.95 28.24
CA ARG A 74 -1.10 15.84 29.07
C ARG A 74 -2.40 16.31 28.43
N GLU A 75 -2.42 16.59 27.12
CA GLU A 75 -3.61 17.17 26.46
C GLU A 75 -3.55 17.04 24.93
N LEU A 76 -4.65 16.62 24.31
CA LEU A 76 -4.91 16.71 22.86
C LEU A 76 -5.99 17.79 22.66
N LYS A 77 -5.73 18.77 21.81
CA LYS A 77 -6.70 19.82 21.47
C LYS A 77 -7.13 19.66 20.02
N ASP A 78 -8.35 19.20 19.83
CA ASP A 78 -9.00 19.10 18.53
C ASP A 78 -9.71 20.42 18.16
N ASN A 79 -9.99 20.59 16.86
CA ASN A 79 -10.72 21.76 16.34
C ASN A 79 -10.13 23.13 16.73
N ILE A 80 -8.80 23.20 16.88
CA ILE A 80 -8.06 24.45 17.07
C ILE A 80 -7.18 24.70 15.85
N GLU A 81 -7.40 25.82 15.18
CA GLU A 81 -6.50 26.33 14.16
C GLU A 81 -5.30 27.03 14.82
N VAL A 82 -4.08 26.65 14.42
CA VAL A 82 -2.85 27.31 14.89
C VAL A 82 -2.55 28.48 13.96
N VAL A 83 -2.69 29.71 14.48
CA VAL A 83 -2.55 30.96 13.69
C VAL A 83 -1.13 31.55 13.69
N ASP A 84 -0.27 31.15 14.63
CA ASP A 84 1.11 31.63 14.77
C ASP A 84 1.96 30.61 15.56
N ILE A 85 3.27 30.57 15.28
CA ILE A 85 4.27 29.78 16.03
C ILE A 85 5.46 30.71 16.30
N LYS A 86 5.75 30.94 17.58
CA LYS A 86 6.87 31.78 18.04
C LYS A 86 8.17 31.01 18.17
#